data_AF-A0A966PSD1-F1
#
_entry.id   AF-A0A966PSD1-F1
#
_cell.length_a   1.000
_cell.length_b   1.000
_cell.length_c   1.000
_cell.angle_alpha   90.00
_cell.angle_beta   90.00
_cell.angle_gamma   90.00
#
_symmetry.space_group_name_H-M   'P 1'
#
loop_
_entity.id
_entity.type
_entity.pdbx_description
1 polymer ?
#
loop_
_entity_poly.entity_id
_entity_poly.type
_entity_poly.pdbx_seq_one_letter_code
_entity_poly.pdbx_strand_id
1 'polypeptide(L)'
;MKDLRELLQKARKKVWEDAAVNSVGTGANLSMPPAVEPFVSSKKKKTYDGRTKAGRKFVNAILLNRDKRAKKKMTKEELNIFEADDNAKQGPSETERAQKQITQQKKLNKQKEIQQKSQEAKAKMQNKTKEMDTLMKARLSDFRKKAAQKTTQLQKQNASFEPDGEQLQETIGTIQHGQEVLSTLMRLAGDATFEYKEGFVQFPDGRSMKVNSDIAKRVVSTFEALDHIRQQQYRFLMNRDLESFMKVLNFSTSAM
;
A
#
# COMPACT_ATOMS: atom_id res chain seq x y z
N MET A 1 -48.07 21.76 45.99
CA MET A 1 -46.60 21.73 45.84
C MET A 1 -46.22 20.29 45.53
N LYS A 2 -45.47 20.03 44.45
CA LYS A 2 -45.10 18.64 44.10
C LYS A 2 -44.16 18.11 45.17
N ASP A 3 -44.48 16.95 45.73
CA ASP A 3 -43.75 16.39 46.88
C ASP A 3 -42.28 16.19 46.52
N LEU A 4 -41.38 16.69 47.40
CA LEU A 4 -39.92 16.61 47.22
C LEU A 4 -39.43 15.19 46.89
N ARG A 5 -40.16 14.19 47.36
CA ARG A 5 -39.88 12.77 47.14
C ARG A 5 -40.07 12.37 45.67
N GLU A 6 -41.08 12.89 44.99
CA GLU A 6 -41.30 12.67 43.55
C GLU A 6 -40.22 13.35 42.71
N LEU A 7 -39.81 14.54 43.10
CA LEU A 7 -38.74 15.30 42.44
C LEU A 7 -37.39 14.58 42.52
N LEU A 8 -37.06 14.03 43.69
CA LEU A 8 -35.84 13.24 43.90
C LEU A 8 -35.86 11.93 43.12
N GLN A 9 -37.01 11.23 43.08
CA GLN A 9 -37.13 10.01 42.28
C GLN A 9 -37.00 10.29 40.78
N LYS A 10 -37.59 11.40 40.30
CA LYS A 10 -37.48 11.82 38.90
C LYS A 10 -36.06 12.22 38.51
N ALA A 11 -35.34 12.92 39.40
CA ALA A 11 -33.94 13.28 39.19
C ALA A 11 -33.04 12.04 39.14
N ARG A 12 -33.23 11.08 40.06
CA ARG A 12 -32.47 9.81 40.07
C ARG A 12 -32.71 8.98 38.81
N LYS A 13 -33.96 8.91 38.34
CA LYS A 13 -34.32 8.17 37.11
C LYS A 13 -33.67 8.80 35.87
N LYS A 14 -33.68 10.14 35.79
CA LYS A 14 -33.04 10.89 34.70
C LYS A 14 -31.52 10.68 34.65
N VAL A 15 -30.83 10.69 35.80
CA VAL A 15 -29.38 10.43 35.87
C VAL A 15 -29.04 9.01 35.43
N TRP A 16 -29.87 8.03 35.77
CA TRP A 16 -29.64 6.62 35.41
C TRP A 16 -29.88 6.36 33.91
N GLU A 17 -30.93 6.97 33.34
CA GLU A 17 -31.23 6.88 31.90
C GLU A 17 -30.18 7.64 31.05
N ASP A 18 -29.76 8.84 31.45
CA ASP A 18 -28.72 9.61 30.73
C ASP A 18 -27.32 8.97 30.83
N ALA A 19 -27.01 8.29 31.94
CA ALA A 19 -25.73 7.60 32.13
C ALA A 19 -25.60 6.34 31.27
N ALA A 20 -26.69 5.59 31.06
CA ALA A 20 -26.70 4.42 30.19
C ALA A 20 -26.53 4.80 28.71
N VAL A 21 -27.07 5.96 28.30
CA VAL A 21 -27.00 6.48 26.93
C VAL A 21 -25.64 7.15 26.63
N ASN A 22 -25.02 7.78 27.62
CA ASN A 22 -23.68 8.40 27.50
C ASN A 22 -22.52 7.55 28.05
N SER A 23 -22.73 6.26 28.33
CA SER A 23 -21.65 5.36 28.72
C SER A 23 -20.72 5.12 27.52
N VAL A 24 -19.70 5.96 27.39
CA VAL A 24 -18.57 5.86 26.44
C VAL A 24 -17.63 4.68 26.82
N GLY A 25 -18.17 3.59 27.35
CA GLY A 25 -17.42 2.45 27.88
C GLY A 25 -17.90 1.08 27.42
N THR A 26 -19.14 0.97 26.94
CA THR A 26 -19.70 -0.31 26.47
C THR A 26 -19.69 -0.30 24.95
N GLY A 27 -18.64 -0.85 24.34
CA GLY A 27 -18.46 -0.95 22.88
C GLY A 27 -19.53 -1.76 22.11
N ALA A 28 -20.70 -2.01 22.72
CA ALA A 28 -21.81 -2.76 22.16
C ALA A 28 -22.51 -2.06 20.98
N ASN A 29 -22.43 -0.73 20.91
CA ASN A 29 -22.97 0.05 19.78
C ASN A 29 -21.94 0.27 18.66
N LEU A 30 -20.70 -0.22 18.85
CA LEU A 30 -19.68 -0.26 17.81
C LEU A 30 -19.66 -1.67 17.20
N SER A 31 -20.79 -2.06 16.60
CA SER A 31 -20.82 -3.25 15.75
C SER A 31 -19.82 -3.03 14.62
N MET A 32 -18.66 -3.69 14.73
CA MET A 32 -17.79 -3.87 13.58
C MET A 32 -18.60 -4.68 12.54
N PRO A 33 -18.72 -4.21 11.29
CA PRO A 33 -19.37 -4.99 10.26
C PRO A 33 -18.66 -6.36 10.15
N PRO A 34 -19.40 -7.44 9.87
CA PRO A 34 -18.82 -8.78 9.76
C PRO A 34 -17.65 -8.73 8.76
N ALA A 35 -16.51 -9.28 9.18
CA ALA A 35 -15.26 -9.24 8.44
C ALA A 35 -15.39 -10.01 7.12
N VAL A 36 -15.74 -9.29 6.06
CA VAL A 36 -15.53 -9.70 4.67
C VAL A 36 -14.07 -9.36 4.32
N GLU A 37 -13.43 -10.32 3.65
CA GLU A 37 -12.00 -10.48 3.30
C GLU A 37 -11.18 -9.23 2.88
N PRO A 38 -9.83 -9.28 2.99
CA PRO A 38 -8.99 -8.09 3.02
C PRO A 38 -8.59 -7.63 1.61
N PHE A 39 -9.45 -6.90 0.89
CA PHE A 39 -9.02 -6.08 -0.25
C PHE A 39 -9.87 -4.81 -0.42
N VAL A 40 -9.87 -3.94 0.59
CA VAL A 40 -10.27 -2.54 0.39
C VAL A 40 -9.03 -1.70 0.12
N SER A 41 -8.79 -1.39 -1.17
CA SER A 41 -7.86 -0.34 -1.54
C SER A 41 -8.17 0.91 -0.73
N SER A 42 -7.15 1.50 -0.09
CA SER A 42 -7.32 2.76 0.62
C SER A 42 -7.77 3.80 -0.40
N LYS A 43 -9.04 4.23 -0.31
CA LYS A 43 -9.61 5.23 -1.22
C LYS A 43 -8.68 6.44 -1.21
N LYS A 44 -8.00 6.69 -2.33
CA LYS A 44 -7.13 7.86 -2.51
C LYS A 44 -7.97 9.10 -2.21
N LYS A 45 -7.52 9.92 -1.25
CA LYS A 45 -8.19 11.20 -0.95
C LYS A 45 -8.18 12.01 -2.24
N LYS A 46 -9.37 12.43 -2.70
CA LYS A 46 -9.48 13.29 -3.88
C LYS A 46 -8.72 14.58 -3.60
N THR A 47 -7.64 14.82 -4.35
CA THR A 47 -6.92 16.10 -4.31
C THR A 47 -7.88 17.17 -4.77
N TYR A 48 -8.08 18.18 -3.92
CA TYR A 48 -9.11 19.17 -4.15
C TYR A 48 -8.51 20.43 -4.76
N ASP A 49 -8.92 20.72 -6.00
CA ASP A 49 -8.48 21.92 -6.70
C ASP A 49 -9.26 23.15 -6.23
N GLY A 50 -8.57 24.04 -5.51
CA GLY A 50 -9.09 25.31 -5.01
C GLY A 50 -9.54 26.30 -6.10
N ARG A 51 -9.22 26.04 -7.37
CA ARG A 51 -9.65 26.87 -8.52
C ARG A 51 -11.06 26.55 -8.99
N THR A 52 -11.65 25.42 -8.59
CA THR A 52 -13.02 25.06 -8.95
C THR A 52 -14.07 25.77 -8.07
N LYS A 53 -15.32 25.89 -8.52
CA LYS A 53 -16.41 26.47 -7.71
C LYS A 53 -16.66 25.65 -6.44
N ALA A 54 -16.54 24.33 -6.54
CA ALA A 54 -16.46 23.48 -5.37
C ALA A 54 -15.25 23.90 -4.53
N GLY A 55 -14.04 23.88 -5.11
CA GLY A 55 -12.77 24.41 -4.61
C GLY A 55 -12.91 25.51 -3.55
N ARG A 56 -13.49 26.62 -4.01
CA ARG A 56 -13.69 27.81 -3.19
C ARG A 56 -14.66 27.60 -2.03
N LYS A 57 -15.77 26.87 -2.22
CA LYS A 57 -16.76 26.61 -1.16
C LYS A 57 -16.18 25.84 0.03
N PHE A 58 -15.37 24.81 -0.23
CA PHE A 58 -14.76 24.03 0.85
C PHE A 58 -13.65 24.79 1.57
N VAL A 59 -12.82 25.55 0.84
CA VAL A 59 -11.83 26.43 1.47
C VAL A 59 -12.51 27.48 2.35
N ASN A 60 -13.58 28.11 1.86
CA ASN A 60 -14.38 29.06 2.66
C ASN A 60 -14.99 28.38 3.90
N ALA A 61 -15.48 27.14 3.76
CA ALA A 61 -15.99 26.38 4.91
C ALA A 61 -14.90 26.08 5.94
N ILE A 62 -13.68 25.77 5.51
CA ILE A 62 -12.53 25.58 6.41
C ILE A 62 -12.19 26.88 7.14
N LEU A 63 -12.11 28.00 6.43
CA LEU A 63 -11.80 29.30 7.02
C LEU A 63 -12.85 29.73 8.04
N LEU A 64 -14.14 29.63 7.70
CA LEU A 64 -15.24 29.92 8.62
C LEU A 64 -15.20 29.05 9.88
N ASN A 65 -14.87 27.76 9.74
CA ASN A 65 -14.73 26.87 10.90
C ASN A 65 -13.49 27.21 11.75
N ARG A 66 -12.41 27.67 11.12
CA ARG A 66 -11.21 28.14 11.82
C ARG A 66 -11.51 29.41 12.62
N ASP A 67 -12.19 30.37 12.01
CA ASP A 67 -12.55 31.63 12.65
C ASP A 67 -13.55 31.42 13.79
N LYS A 68 -14.53 30.52 13.62
CA LYS A 68 -15.43 30.11 14.71
C LYS A 68 -14.67 29.49 15.89
N ARG A 69 -13.65 28.68 15.62
CA ARG A 69 -12.79 28.10 16.69
C ARG A 69 -11.93 29.16 17.36
N ALA A 70 -11.39 30.12 16.61
CA ALA A 70 -10.64 31.24 17.16
C ALA A 70 -11.52 32.10 18.07
N LYS A 71 -12.71 32.49 17.60
CA LYS A 71 -13.69 33.24 18.39
C LYS A 71 -14.09 32.51 19.68
N LYS A 72 -14.35 31.20 19.62
CA LYS A 72 -14.65 30.39 20.82
C LYS A 72 -13.52 30.32 21.83
N LYS A 73 -12.25 30.44 21.40
CA LYS A 73 -11.10 30.50 22.30
C LYS A 73 -11.00 31.87 22.95
N MET A 74 -11.14 32.95 22.17
CA MET A 74 -11.15 34.33 22.68
C MET A 74 -12.28 34.52 23.70
N THR A 75 -13.52 34.09 23.41
CA THR A 75 -14.64 34.22 24.36
C THR A 75 -14.42 33.39 25.62
N LYS A 76 -13.71 32.27 25.54
CA LYS A 76 -13.39 31.44 26.71
C LYS A 76 -12.28 32.08 27.55
N GLU A 77 -11.33 32.75 26.92
CA GLU A 77 -10.31 33.55 27.59
C GLU A 77 -10.92 34.79 28.24
N GLU A 78 -11.86 35.47 27.58
CA GLU A 78 -12.63 36.59 28.13
C GLU A 78 -13.51 36.17 29.32
N LEU A 79 -14.22 35.04 29.23
CA LEU A 79 -14.99 34.50 30.37
C LEU A 79 -14.10 34.09 31.54
N ASN A 80 -12.91 33.54 31.27
CA ASN A 80 -11.93 33.22 32.32
C ASN A 80 -11.33 34.48 32.98
N ILE A 81 -11.35 35.65 32.31
CA ILE A 81 -10.91 36.93 32.89
C ILE A 81 -11.99 37.49 33.82
N PHE A 82 -13.27 37.44 33.45
CA PHE A 82 -14.37 37.90 34.31
C PHE A 82 -14.57 37.04 35.58
N GLU A 83 -14.32 35.73 35.53
CA GLU A 83 -14.39 34.86 36.72
C GLU A 83 -13.18 35.01 37.67
N ALA A 84 -12.13 35.73 37.27
CA ALA A 84 -10.92 35.94 38.07
C ALA A 84 -11.01 37.15 39.01
N ASP A 85 -11.89 38.12 38.74
CA ASP A 85 -12.02 39.34 39.56
C ASP A 85 -12.79 39.11 40.87
N ASP A 86 -13.75 38.17 40.91
CA ASP A 86 -14.52 37.86 42.13
C ASP A 86 -13.76 36.93 43.12
N ASN A 87 -12.69 36.25 42.67
CA ASN A 87 -11.84 35.37 43.49
C ASN A 87 -10.54 36.04 43.99
N ALA A 88 -10.32 37.32 43.70
CA ALA A 88 -9.05 38.03 43.91
C ALA A 88 -8.68 38.34 45.39
N LYS A 89 -9.40 37.81 46.39
CA LYS A 89 -9.02 37.96 47.82
C LYS A 89 -8.20 36.79 48.38
N GLN A 90 -8.03 35.70 47.64
CA GLN A 90 -7.06 34.66 47.97
C GLN A 90 -6.30 34.30 46.70
N GLY A 91 -5.04 34.73 46.61
CA GLY A 91 -4.15 34.31 45.52
C GLY A 91 -4.11 32.78 45.41
N PRO A 92 -3.87 32.22 44.21
CA PRO A 92 -3.88 30.78 43.99
C PRO A 92 -2.91 30.11 44.98
N SER A 93 -3.42 29.20 45.81
CA SER A 93 -2.65 28.62 46.92
C SER A 93 -1.37 27.98 46.39
N GLU A 94 -0.31 27.96 47.21
CA GLU A 94 0.97 27.36 46.82
C GLU A 94 0.82 25.89 46.39
N THR A 95 -0.19 25.20 46.93
CA THR A 95 -0.55 23.83 46.53
C THR A 95 -1.15 23.75 45.12
N GLU A 96 -1.92 24.74 44.68
CA GLU A 96 -2.46 24.78 43.31
C GLU A 96 -1.37 25.10 42.28
N ARG A 97 -0.40 25.98 42.62
CA ARG A 97 0.78 26.24 41.79
C ARG A 97 1.66 24.99 41.67
N ALA A 98 1.91 24.30 42.78
CA ALA A 98 2.64 23.04 42.79
C ALA A 98 1.94 21.96 41.96
N GLN A 99 0.62 21.80 42.08
CA GLN A 99 -0.15 20.84 41.25
C GLN A 99 -0.07 21.17 39.76
N LYS A 100 -0.16 22.45 39.38
CA LYS A 100 0.00 22.90 37.99
C LYS A 100 1.41 22.62 37.48
N GLN A 101 2.45 22.87 38.26
CA GLN A 101 3.84 22.57 37.91
C GLN A 101 4.07 21.06 37.75
N ILE A 102 3.58 20.24 38.68
CA ILE A 102 3.66 18.77 38.60
C ILE A 102 2.94 18.25 37.35
N THR A 103 1.77 18.79 37.02
CA THR A 103 1.01 18.40 35.83
C THR A 103 1.72 18.77 34.54
N GLN A 104 2.31 19.97 34.48
CA GLN A 104 3.13 20.39 33.34
C GLN A 104 4.38 19.52 33.19
N GLN A 105 5.05 19.21 34.30
CA GLN A 105 6.26 18.39 34.29
C GLN A 105 5.97 16.93 33.88
N LYS A 106 4.84 16.35 34.32
CA LYS A 106 4.36 15.04 33.85
C LYS A 106 4.09 15.04 32.34
N LYS A 107 3.48 16.10 31.80
CA LYS A 107 3.26 16.24 30.34
C LYS A 107 4.58 16.34 29.58
N LEU A 108 5.53 17.14 30.08
CA LEU A 108 6.85 17.29 29.47
C LEU A 108 7.62 15.95 29.47
N ASN A 109 7.59 15.23 30.59
CA ASN A 109 8.24 13.92 30.71
C ASN A 109 7.63 12.91 29.72
N LYS A 110 6.30 12.85 29.60
CA LYS A 110 5.63 11.98 28.62
C LYS A 110 6.02 12.33 27.17
N GLN A 111 6.16 13.61 26.85
CA GLN A 111 6.61 14.03 25.52
C GLN A 111 8.06 13.62 25.24
N LYS A 112 8.96 13.79 26.21
CA LYS A 112 10.36 13.34 26.12
C LYS A 112 10.44 11.82 25.92
N GLU A 113 9.63 11.05 26.65
CA GLU A 113 9.59 9.59 26.55
C GLU A 113 9.13 9.13 25.16
N ILE A 114 8.12 9.80 24.58
CA ILE A 114 7.64 9.52 23.22
C ILE A 114 8.72 9.85 22.18
N GLN A 115 9.44 10.97 22.35
CA GLN A 115 10.55 11.34 21.47
C GLN A 115 11.68 10.32 21.54
N GLN A 116 12.06 9.87 22.74
CA GLN A 116 13.08 8.84 22.93
C GLN A 116 12.66 7.52 22.28
N LYS A 117 11.42 7.05 22.51
CA LYS A 117 10.89 5.83 21.85
C LYS A 117 10.90 5.95 20.32
N SER A 118 10.57 7.13 19.79
CA SER A 118 10.62 7.38 18.35
C SER A 118 12.05 7.37 17.80
N GLN A 119 13.01 7.95 18.53
CA GLN A 119 14.42 7.97 18.12
C GLN A 119 15.02 6.56 18.17
N GLU A 120 14.73 5.79 19.22
CA GLU A 120 15.19 4.41 19.36
C GLU A 120 14.62 3.50 18.26
N ALA A 121 13.32 3.63 17.96
CA ALA A 121 12.69 2.92 16.85
C ALA A 121 13.34 3.28 15.50
N LYS A 122 13.65 4.56 15.28
CA LYS A 122 14.33 5.02 14.06
C LYS A 122 15.75 4.46 13.95
N ALA A 123 16.50 4.42 15.05
CA ALA A 123 17.83 3.82 15.10
C ALA A 123 17.77 2.32 14.79
N LYS A 124 16.82 1.58 15.38
CA LYS A 124 16.60 0.15 15.10
C LYS A 124 16.24 -0.09 13.63
N MET A 125 15.41 0.74 13.03
CA MET A 125 15.08 0.65 11.60
C MET A 125 16.31 0.89 10.72
N GLN A 126 17.09 1.94 11.01
CA GLN A 126 18.30 2.25 10.25
C GLN A 126 19.33 1.11 10.31
N ASN A 127 19.53 0.51 11.48
CA ASN A 127 20.44 -0.63 11.63
C ASN A 127 19.96 -1.84 10.81
N LYS A 128 18.68 -2.19 10.90
CA LYS A 128 18.10 -3.28 10.09
C LYS A 128 18.20 -3.02 8.59
N THR A 129 18.00 -1.78 8.15
CA THR A 129 18.16 -1.41 6.73
C THR A 129 19.61 -1.58 6.26
N LYS A 130 20.61 -1.19 7.08
CA LYS A 130 22.02 -1.38 6.74
C LYS A 130 22.42 -2.85 6.69
N GLU A 131 21.93 -3.66 7.62
CA GLU A 131 22.15 -5.11 7.63
C GLU A 131 21.52 -5.77 6.40
N MET A 132 20.28 -5.42 6.06
CA MET A 132 19.61 -5.92 4.86
C MET A 132 20.33 -5.49 3.58
N ASP A 133 20.79 -4.24 3.48
CA ASP A 133 21.55 -3.77 2.32
C ASP A 133 22.88 -4.52 2.18
N THR A 134 23.59 -4.75 3.28
CA THR A 134 24.83 -5.55 3.29
C THR A 134 24.56 -6.98 2.84
N LEU A 135 23.49 -7.60 3.34
CA LEU A 135 23.10 -8.97 3.00
C LEU A 135 22.59 -9.08 1.55
N MET A 136 21.86 -8.08 1.05
CA MET A 136 21.44 -8.01 -0.34
C MET A 136 22.66 -7.86 -1.27
N LYS A 137 23.62 -7.00 -0.92
CA LYS A 137 24.88 -6.85 -1.68
C LYS A 137 25.69 -8.14 -1.70
N ALA A 138 25.78 -8.85 -0.59
CA ALA A 138 26.44 -10.15 -0.51
C ALA A 138 25.72 -11.19 -1.38
N ARG A 139 24.39 -11.31 -1.27
CA ARG A 139 23.61 -12.22 -2.13
C ARG A 139 23.79 -11.91 -3.61
N LEU A 140 23.75 -10.62 -4.00
CA LEU A 140 23.96 -10.21 -5.38
C LEU A 140 25.38 -10.55 -5.88
N SER A 141 26.40 -10.42 -5.03
CA SER A 141 27.76 -10.81 -5.40
C SER A 141 27.91 -12.32 -5.54
N ASP A 142 27.25 -13.11 -4.69
CA ASP A 142 27.19 -14.57 -4.81
C ASP A 142 26.45 -15.01 -6.09
N PHE A 143 25.35 -14.36 -6.44
CA PHE A 143 24.67 -14.60 -7.72
C PHE A 143 25.57 -14.29 -8.91
N ARG A 144 26.28 -13.16 -8.88
CA ARG A 144 27.26 -12.82 -9.94
C ARG A 144 28.38 -13.84 -10.04
N LYS A 145 28.94 -14.29 -8.91
CA LYS A 145 29.99 -15.32 -8.89
C LYS A 145 29.47 -16.67 -9.40
N LYS A 146 28.26 -17.07 -9.00
CA LYS A 146 27.62 -18.31 -9.46
C LYS A 146 27.31 -18.27 -10.96
N ALA A 147 26.85 -17.12 -11.48
CA ALA A 147 26.64 -16.93 -12.90
C ALA A 147 27.96 -17.01 -13.68
N ALA A 148 29.01 -16.31 -13.21
CA ALA A 148 30.34 -16.37 -13.81
C ALA A 148 30.91 -17.80 -13.82
N GLN A 149 30.78 -18.54 -12.71
CA GLN A 149 31.20 -19.93 -12.62
C GLN A 149 30.48 -20.83 -13.62
N LYS A 150 29.16 -20.67 -13.78
CA LYS A 150 28.38 -21.42 -14.79
C LYS A 150 28.85 -21.09 -16.21
N THR A 151 29.08 -19.81 -16.53
CA THR A 151 29.60 -19.43 -17.85
C THR A 151 30.98 -20.01 -18.12
N THR A 152 31.87 -20.03 -17.12
CA THR A 152 33.21 -20.62 -17.26
C THR A 152 33.16 -22.15 -17.38
N GLN A 153 32.24 -22.83 -16.68
CA GLN A 153 32.02 -24.27 -16.84
C GLN A 153 31.49 -24.61 -18.24
N LEU A 154 30.52 -23.85 -18.76
CA LEU A 154 30.01 -24.00 -20.12
C LEU A 154 31.12 -23.77 -21.17
N GLN A 155 31.95 -22.74 -21.00
CA GLN A 155 33.10 -22.51 -21.89
C GLN A 155 34.12 -23.65 -21.85
N LYS A 156 34.36 -24.25 -20.69
CA LYS A 156 35.26 -25.42 -20.56
C LYS A 156 34.67 -26.68 -21.18
N GLN A 157 33.37 -26.94 -21.02
CA GLN A 157 32.68 -28.08 -21.64
C GLN A 157 32.64 -27.94 -23.18
N ASN A 158 32.42 -26.73 -23.69
CA ASN A 158 32.42 -26.47 -25.14
C ASN A 158 33.82 -26.58 -25.77
N ALA A 159 34.90 -26.40 -24.99
CA ALA A 159 36.27 -26.53 -25.47
C ALA A 159 36.78 -27.99 -25.49
N SER A 160 36.03 -28.95 -24.93
CA SER A 160 36.43 -30.36 -24.83
C SER A 160 35.43 -31.33 -25.48
N PHE A 161 34.49 -30.84 -26.30
CA PHE A 161 33.46 -31.67 -26.93
C PHE A 161 33.74 -31.80 -28.43
N GLU A 162 34.31 -32.93 -28.84
CA GLU A 162 34.18 -33.42 -30.22
C GLU A 162 32.72 -33.85 -30.45
N PRO A 163 32.12 -33.53 -31.61
CA PRO A 163 30.69 -33.69 -31.81
C PRO A 163 30.40 -35.11 -32.31
N ASP A 164 30.26 -36.07 -31.40
CA ASP A 164 29.51 -37.29 -31.71
C ASP A 164 28.06 -37.12 -31.26
N GLY A 165 27.19 -37.16 -32.27
CA GLY A 165 25.81 -36.74 -32.18
C GLY A 165 24.96 -37.65 -31.30
N GLU A 166 24.49 -37.12 -30.18
CA GLU A 166 23.25 -37.56 -29.57
C GLU A 166 22.43 -36.33 -29.15
N GLN A 167 21.21 -36.27 -29.68
CA GLN A 167 20.25 -35.21 -29.43
C GLN A 167 19.85 -35.21 -27.96
N LEU A 168 20.35 -34.22 -27.21
CA LEU A 168 19.88 -33.95 -25.86
C LEU A 168 18.50 -33.28 -25.93
N GLN A 169 17.47 -34.09 -25.69
CA GLN A 169 16.12 -33.66 -25.39
C GLN A 169 16.11 -32.91 -24.04
N GLU A 170 16.30 -31.59 -24.09
CA GLU A 170 16.27 -30.75 -22.89
C GLU A 170 14.85 -30.59 -22.33
N THR A 171 14.74 -30.97 -21.06
CA THR A 171 13.61 -30.83 -20.17
C THR A 171 13.13 -29.37 -20.10
N ILE A 172 11.89 -29.15 -20.50
CA ILE A 172 11.14 -27.88 -20.40
C ILE A 172 11.02 -27.51 -18.92
N GLY A 173 11.87 -26.61 -18.39
CA GLY A 173 11.79 -26.34 -16.94
C GLY A 173 12.52 -25.12 -16.38
N THR A 174 13.32 -24.40 -17.15
CA THR A 174 13.93 -23.14 -16.67
C THR A 174 13.98 -22.11 -17.78
N ILE A 175 12.90 -21.34 -17.92
CA ILE A 175 12.86 -20.15 -18.77
C ILE A 175 13.69 -19.08 -18.09
N GLN A 176 14.67 -18.53 -18.81
CA GLN A 176 15.54 -17.49 -18.28
C GLN A 176 14.74 -16.21 -18.03
N HIS A 177 15.01 -15.56 -16.91
CA HIS A 177 14.45 -14.24 -16.58
C HIS A 177 14.86 -13.25 -17.68
N GLY A 178 13.92 -12.85 -18.55
CA GLY A 178 14.18 -11.94 -19.67
C GLY A 178 14.05 -12.55 -21.07
N GLN A 179 13.61 -13.81 -21.22
CA GLN A 179 13.26 -14.33 -22.54
C GLN A 179 11.96 -13.67 -23.05
N GLU A 180 12.00 -13.08 -24.24
CA GLU A 180 10.86 -12.34 -24.79
C GLU A 180 9.64 -13.28 -24.94
N VAL A 181 8.48 -12.82 -24.50
CA VAL A 181 7.20 -13.56 -24.59
C VAL A 181 6.95 -14.07 -26.01
N LEU A 182 7.25 -13.25 -27.02
CA LEU A 182 7.08 -13.60 -28.43
C LEU A 182 7.96 -14.78 -28.85
N SER A 183 9.20 -14.86 -28.36
CA SER A 183 10.12 -15.95 -28.72
C SER A 183 9.61 -17.32 -28.24
N THR A 184 9.04 -17.36 -27.04
CA THR A 184 8.39 -18.55 -26.48
C THR A 184 7.17 -18.94 -27.30
N LEU A 185 6.39 -17.97 -27.77
CA LEU A 185 5.22 -18.21 -28.61
C LEU A 185 5.59 -18.69 -30.02
N MET A 186 6.66 -18.17 -30.63
CA MET A 186 7.15 -18.64 -31.94
C MET A 186 7.62 -20.09 -31.86
N ARG A 187 8.33 -20.47 -30.79
CA ARG A 187 8.72 -21.87 -30.55
C ARG A 187 7.48 -22.77 -30.38
N LEU A 188 6.52 -22.34 -29.57
CA LEU A 188 5.29 -23.09 -29.35
C LEU A 188 4.41 -23.21 -30.61
N ALA A 189 4.43 -22.19 -31.49
CA ALA A 189 3.73 -22.21 -32.76
C ALA A 189 4.41 -23.13 -33.80
N GLY A 190 5.75 -23.16 -33.85
CA GLY A 190 6.53 -24.00 -34.76
C GLY A 190 6.48 -25.49 -34.43
N ASP A 191 6.44 -25.86 -33.15
CA ASP A 191 6.46 -27.25 -32.68
C ASP A 191 5.09 -27.97 -32.71
N ALA A 192 4.04 -27.30 -33.18
CA ALA A 192 2.65 -27.73 -33.02
C ALA A 192 1.92 -27.99 -34.33
N THR A 193 2.57 -28.69 -35.26
CA THR A 193 1.96 -29.04 -36.54
C THR A 193 0.76 -29.98 -36.39
N PHE A 194 0.70 -30.84 -35.36
CA PHE A 194 -0.44 -31.78 -35.17
C PHE A 194 -0.85 -32.12 -33.73
N GLU A 195 -0.15 -31.60 -32.69
CA GLU A 195 -0.41 -31.97 -31.30
C GLU A 195 -0.74 -30.74 -30.44
N TYR A 196 -1.79 -30.84 -29.61
CA TYR A 196 -2.14 -29.79 -28.67
C TYR A 196 -1.05 -29.70 -27.59
N LYS A 197 -0.27 -28.62 -27.65
CA LYS A 197 0.79 -28.33 -26.69
C LYS A 197 0.49 -27.04 -25.94
N GLU A 198 0.80 -27.06 -24.65
CA GLU A 198 0.66 -25.92 -23.77
C GLU A 198 2.05 -25.45 -23.34
N GLY A 199 2.27 -24.14 -23.39
CA GLY A 199 3.50 -23.50 -22.94
C GLY A 199 3.23 -22.56 -21.78
N PHE A 200 4.29 -22.18 -21.09
CA PHE A 200 4.25 -21.15 -20.06
C PHE A 200 4.99 -19.92 -20.57
N VAL A 201 4.32 -18.78 -20.53
CA VAL A 201 4.91 -17.47 -20.78
C VAL A 201 5.17 -16.81 -19.43
N GLN A 202 6.35 -16.23 -19.24
CA GLN A 202 6.70 -15.47 -18.03
C GLN A 202 6.93 -14.00 -18.37
N PHE A 203 6.33 -13.12 -17.59
CA PHE A 203 6.43 -11.67 -17.75
C PHE A 203 7.51 -11.08 -16.82
N PRO A 204 8.02 -9.87 -17.09
CA PRO A 204 9.04 -9.23 -16.25
C PRO A 204 8.59 -8.93 -14.82
N ASP A 205 7.28 -8.88 -14.57
CA ASP A 205 6.69 -8.73 -13.24
C ASP A 205 6.72 -10.05 -12.42
N GLY A 206 7.26 -11.13 -13.00
CA GLY A 206 7.36 -12.45 -12.39
C GLY A 206 6.09 -13.29 -12.52
N ARG A 207 5.00 -12.74 -13.08
CA ARG A 207 3.78 -13.51 -13.34
C ARG A 207 4.00 -14.44 -14.53
N SER A 208 3.33 -15.59 -14.52
CA SER A 208 3.30 -16.50 -15.65
C SER A 208 1.87 -16.78 -16.09
N MET A 209 1.71 -17.05 -17.37
CA MET A 209 0.45 -17.49 -17.93
C MET A 209 0.65 -18.72 -18.80
N LYS A 210 -0.27 -19.66 -18.67
CA LYS A 210 -0.35 -20.84 -19.53
C LYS A 210 -0.97 -20.42 -20.86
N VAL A 211 -0.31 -20.75 -21.96
CA VAL A 211 -0.74 -20.39 -23.32
C VAL A 211 -0.80 -21.65 -24.18
N ASN A 212 -1.90 -21.80 -24.90
CA ASN A 212 -2.12 -22.93 -25.80
C ASN A 212 -1.46 -22.67 -27.16
N SER A 213 -1.16 -23.74 -27.90
CA SER A 213 -0.63 -23.64 -29.26
C SER A 213 -1.48 -22.76 -30.19
N ASP A 214 -2.81 -22.86 -30.13
CA ASP A 214 -3.69 -22.05 -30.98
C ASP A 214 -3.58 -20.55 -30.69
N ILE A 215 -3.42 -20.20 -29.42
CA ILE A 215 -3.22 -18.80 -29.00
C ILE A 215 -1.85 -18.32 -29.49
N ALA A 216 -0.82 -19.15 -29.38
CA ALA A 216 0.51 -18.83 -29.88
C ALA A 216 0.52 -18.63 -31.41
N LYS A 217 -0.13 -19.51 -32.18
CA LYS A 217 -0.24 -19.37 -33.64
C LYS A 217 -0.94 -18.08 -34.05
N ARG A 218 -2.03 -17.69 -33.37
CA ARG A 218 -2.74 -16.42 -33.63
C ARG A 218 -1.90 -15.19 -33.31
N VAL A 219 -1.18 -15.22 -32.20
CA VAL A 219 -0.29 -14.12 -31.82
C VAL A 219 0.87 -13.98 -32.81
N VAL A 220 1.45 -15.10 -33.26
CA VAL A 220 2.54 -15.09 -34.24
C VAL A 220 2.04 -14.64 -35.61
N SER A 221 0.88 -15.11 -36.07
CA SER A 221 0.33 -14.69 -37.37
C SER A 221 -0.05 -13.21 -37.40
N THR A 222 -0.61 -12.67 -36.30
CA THR A 222 -0.87 -11.23 -36.19
C THR A 222 0.41 -10.41 -36.16
N PHE A 223 1.48 -10.91 -35.53
CA PHE A 223 2.80 -10.28 -35.57
C PHE A 223 3.39 -10.24 -36.98
N GLU A 224 3.31 -11.34 -37.73
CA GLU A 224 3.81 -11.42 -39.11
C GLU A 224 3.01 -10.54 -40.08
N ALA A 225 1.71 -10.36 -39.84
CA ALA A 225 0.84 -9.51 -40.66
C ALA A 225 1.03 -7.99 -40.40
N LEU A 226 1.72 -7.60 -39.32
CA LEU A 226 1.96 -6.19 -38.97
C LEU A 226 3.20 -5.64 -39.68
N ASP A 227 3.19 -4.34 -39.96
CA ASP A 227 4.34 -3.60 -40.51
C ASP A 227 5.46 -3.43 -39.45
N HIS A 228 6.71 -3.25 -39.87
CA HIS A 228 7.90 -3.28 -39.00
C HIS A 228 7.86 -2.30 -37.82
N ILE A 229 7.28 -1.12 -37.99
CA ILE A 229 7.10 -0.14 -36.90
C ILE A 229 6.09 -0.66 -35.86
N ARG A 230 5.00 -1.27 -36.33
CA ARG A 230 3.94 -1.83 -35.48
C ARG A 230 4.36 -3.13 -34.82
N GLN A 231 5.22 -3.92 -35.45
CA GLN A 231 5.86 -5.10 -34.87
C GLN A 231 6.66 -4.76 -33.61
N GLN A 232 7.41 -3.65 -33.60
CA GLN A 232 8.15 -3.20 -32.40
C GLN A 232 7.20 -2.81 -31.27
N GLN A 233 6.11 -2.09 -31.58
CA GLN A 233 5.08 -1.74 -30.60
C GLN A 233 4.37 -2.99 -30.04
N TYR A 234 4.11 -3.97 -30.91
CA TYR A 234 3.50 -5.24 -30.53
C TYR A 234 4.41 -6.04 -29.59
N ARG A 235 5.71 -6.15 -29.92
CA ARG A 235 6.72 -6.77 -29.03
C ARG A 235 6.80 -6.08 -27.68
N PHE A 236 6.78 -4.74 -27.68
CA PHE A 236 6.80 -3.97 -26.44
C PHE A 236 5.56 -4.22 -25.59
N LEU A 237 4.37 -4.25 -26.18
CA LEU A 237 3.12 -4.51 -25.46
C LEU A 237 3.06 -5.93 -24.88
N MET A 238 3.56 -6.94 -25.62
CA MET A 238 3.60 -8.32 -25.15
C MET A 238 4.55 -8.52 -23.96
N ASN A 239 5.65 -7.78 -23.92
CA ASN A 239 6.65 -7.92 -22.86
C ASN A 239 6.41 -6.99 -21.65
N ARG A 240 5.42 -6.09 -21.70
CA ARG A 240 5.24 -5.06 -20.67
C ARG A 240 4.61 -5.58 -19.39
N ASP A 241 3.42 -6.17 -19.49
CA ASP A 241 2.63 -6.64 -18.35
C ASP A 241 1.55 -7.63 -18.82
N LEU A 242 1.10 -8.49 -17.91
CA LEU A 242 0.07 -9.48 -18.17
C LEU A 242 -1.23 -8.85 -18.71
N GLU A 243 -1.64 -7.69 -18.20
CA GLU A 243 -2.87 -7.03 -18.66
C GLU A 243 -2.75 -6.53 -20.10
N SER A 244 -1.60 -5.95 -20.46
CA SER A 244 -1.33 -5.59 -21.85
C SER A 244 -1.30 -6.81 -22.76
N PHE A 245 -0.69 -7.92 -22.33
CA PHE A 245 -0.72 -9.18 -23.08
C PHE A 245 -2.15 -9.68 -23.32
N MET A 246 -2.99 -9.70 -22.29
CA MET A 246 -4.41 -10.09 -22.41
C MET A 246 -5.18 -9.17 -23.35
N LYS A 247 -4.87 -7.87 -23.37
CA LYS A 247 -5.48 -6.94 -24.33
C LYS A 247 -5.06 -7.25 -25.77
N VAL A 248 -3.80 -7.61 -25.99
CA VAL A 248 -3.33 -8.02 -27.32
C VAL A 248 -3.96 -9.33 -27.76
N LEU A 249 -4.16 -10.29 -26.84
CA LEU A 249 -4.92 -11.52 -27.12
C LEU A 249 -6.36 -11.20 -27.54
N ASN A 250 -7.04 -10.28 -26.85
CA ASN A 250 -8.41 -9.90 -27.19
C ASN A 250 -8.50 -9.08 -28.47
N PHE A 251 -7.47 -8.32 -28.83
CA PHE A 251 -7.41 -7.62 -30.12
C PHE A 251 -7.29 -8.61 -31.30
N SER A 252 -6.70 -9.79 -31.05
CA SER A 252 -6.50 -10.85 -32.03
C SER A 252 -7.75 -11.71 -32.30
N THR A 253 -8.81 -11.66 -31.49
CA THR A 253 -10.00 -12.53 -31.65
C THR A 253 -11.15 -11.88 -32.45
N SER A 254 -11.08 -10.58 -32.71
CA SER A 254 -12.20 -9.83 -33.33
C SER A 254 -11.96 -9.42 -34.79
N ALA A 255 -10.90 -9.94 -35.42
CA ALA A 255 -10.54 -9.64 -36.82
C ALA A 255 -10.44 -10.90 -37.69
N MET A 256 -11.33 -11.87 -37.46
CA MET A 256 -11.71 -12.89 -38.43
C MET A 256 -13.22 -12.89 -38.56
#